data_AF-A0AAU5NAD6-F1
#
_entry.id   AF-A0AAU5NAD6-F1
#
_cell.length_a   1.000
_cell.length_b   1.000
_cell.length_c   1.000
_cell.angle_alpha   90.00
_cell.angle_beta   90.00
_cell.angle_gamma   90.00
#
_symmetry.space_group_name_H-M   'P 1'
#
loop_
_entity.id
_entity.type
_entity.pdbx_description
1 polymer ?
#
loop_
_entity_poly.entity_id
_entity_poly.type
_entity_poly.pdbx_seq_one_letter_code
_entity_poly.pdbx_strand_id
1 'polypeptide(L)'
;MPEQDDTEREFDLKWADSAPHKEPSARARMLAARWKENPPEPVPFRGDPGPVARRRSSWLSTALVLGCVVGLIVLLGWVRFRAPY
;
A
#
# COMPACT_ATOMS: atom_id res chain seq x y z
N MET A 1 -18.82 -7.61 -12.34
CA MET A 1 -17.47 -7.46 -12.91
C MET A 1 -16.65 -6.61 -11.93
N PRO A 2 -16.08 -7.21 -10.87
CA PRO A 2 -15.37 -6.46 -9.82
C PRO A 2 -14.08 -5.78 -10.30
N GLU A 3 -13.39 -6.38 -11.27
CA GLU A 3 -12.14 -5.85 -11.85
C GLU A 3 -12.31 -4.49 -12.57
N GLN A 4 -13.49 -4.23 -13.15
CA GLN A 4 -13.79 -2.95 -13.80
C GLN A 4 -14.01 -1.84 -12.78
N ASP A 5 -14.67 -2.17 -11.66
CA ASP A 5 -14.97 -1.25 -10.56
C ASP A 5 -13.68 -0.82 -9.83
N ASP A 6 -12.74 -1.76 -9.66
CA ASP A 6 -11.41 -1.48 -9.10
C ASP A 6 -10.56 -0.59 -10.03
N THR A 7 -10.67 -0.79 -11.35
CA THR A 7 -9.96 0.01 -12.35
C THR A 7 -10.49 1.45 -12.42
N GLU A 8 -11.81 1.62 -12.38
CA GLU A 8 -12.49 2.92 -12.40
C GLU A 8 -12.17 3.72 -11.12
N ARG A 9 -12.18 3.06 -9.97
CA ARG A 9 -11.75 3.65 -8.69
C ARG A 9 -10.27 4.05 -8.69
N GLU A 10 -9.38 3.23 -9.26
CA GLU A 10 -7.96 3.57 -9.36
C GLU A 10 -7.74 4.79 -10.27
N PHE A 11 -8.52 4.91 -11.33
CA PHE A 11 -8.50 6.07 -12.22
C PHE A 11 -8.96 7.35 -11.51
N ASP A 12 -10.11 7.33 -10.83
CA ASP A 12 -10.64 8.48 -10.10
C ASP A 12 -9.66 9.01 -9.05
N LEU A 13 -8.99 8.10 -8.34
CA LEU A 13 -7.98 8.45 -7.35
C LEU A 13 -6.74 9.09 -8.00
N LYS A 14 -6.22 8.51 -9.09
CA LYS A 14 -5.07 9.08 -9.81
C LYS A 14 -5.39 10.41 -10.45
N TRP A 15 -6.60 10.58 -10.99
CA TRP A 15 -7.08 11.82 -11.58
C TRP A 15 -7.19 12.93 -10.53
N ALA A 16 -7.82 12.65 -9.39
CA ALA A 16 -7.91 13.58 -8.27
C ALA A 16 -6.51 13.89 -7.69
N ASP A 17 -5.61 12.91 -7.67
CA ASP A 17 -4.26 13.11 -7.13
C ASP A 17 -3.36 13.95 -8.03
N SER A 18 -3.63 13.96 -9.33
CA SER A 18 -2.85 14.68 -10.34
C SER A 18 -3.29 16.14 -10.50
N ALA A 19 -4.33 16.58 -9.79
CA ALA A 19 -4.80 17.96 -9.84
C ALA A 19 -3.70 18.94 -9.34
N PRO A 20 -3.34 19.98 -10.12
CA PRO A 20 -2.32 20.98 -9.72
C PRO A 20 -2.70 21.75 -8.44
N HIS A 21 -3.99 21.93 -8.20
CA HIS A 21 -4.52 22.65 -7.06
C HIS A 21 -5.40 21.71 -6.24
N LYS A 22 -4.90 21.33 -5.07
CA LYS A 22 -5.67 20.58 -4.07
C LYS A 22 -6.16 21.54 -3.00
N GLU A 23 -7.27 22.21 -3.28
CA GLU A 23 -7.91 23.03 -2.27
C GLU A 23 -8.65 22.16 -1.25
N PRO A 24 -8.52 22.42 0.06
CA PRO A 24 -9.33 21.73 1.04
C PRO A 24 -10.80 22.03 0.77
N SER A 25 -11.63 20.99 0.82
CA SER A 25 -13.08 21.14 0.65
C SER A 25 -13.61 22.22 1.59
N ALA A 26 -14.68 22.93 1.19
CA ALA A 26 -15.26 24.00 2.01
C ALA A 26 -15.52 23.55 3.46
N ARG A 27 -15.95 22.29 3.64
CA ARG A 27 -16.11 21.65 4.95
C ARG A 27 -14.79 21.45 5.70
N ALA A 28 -13.72 21.02 5.02
CA ALA A 28 -12.40 20.90 5.63
C ALA A 28 -11.87 22.25 6.12
N ARG A 29 -12.08 23.33 5.35
CA ARG A 29 -11.72 24.69 5.77
C ARG A 29 -12.53 25.16 6.97
N MET A 30 -13.84 24.91 6.99
CA MET A 30 -14.72 25.24 8.12
C MET A 30 -14.34 24.48 9.40
N LEU A 31 -14.02 23.18 9.28
CA LEU A 31 -13.55 22.38 10.41
C LEU A 31 -12.17 22.82 10.89
N ALA A 32 -11.25 23.13 9.99
CA ALA A 32 -9.94 23.66 10.36
C ALA A 32 -10.05 24.98 11.13
N ALA A 33 -10.95 25.89 10.71
CA ALA A 33 -11.22 27.12 11.45
C ALA A 33 -11.83 26.84 12.83
N ARG A 34 -12.81 25.94 12.92
CA ARG A 34 -13.45 25.54 14.20
C ARG A 34 -12.48 24.84 15.16
N TRP A 35 -11.62 23.97 14.64
CA TRP A 35 -10.68 23.16 15.44
C TRP A 35 -9.41 23.91 15.83
N LYS A 36 -9.12 25.04 15.17
CA LYS A 36 -8.05 25.95 15.62
C LYS A 36 -8.33 26.50 17.01
N GLU A 37 -9.59 26.78 17.31
CA GLU A 37 -10.02 27.35 18.60
C GLU A 37 -10.53 26.29 19.57
N ASN A 38 -11.15 25.22 19.07
CA ASN A 38 -11.68 24.14 19.90
C ASN A 38 -11.37 22.77 19.27
N PRO A 39 -10.21 22.17 19.57
CA PRO A 39 -9.85 20.88 19.01
C PRO A 39 -10.83 19.80 19.49
N PRO A 40 -11.18 18.81 18.64
CA PRO A 40 -12.08 17.75 19.03
C PRO A 40 -11.44 16.91 20.15
N GLU A 41 -12.22 16.57 21.17
CA GLU A 41 -11.77 15.66 22.22
C GLU A 41 -11.42 14.28 21.62
N PRO A 42 -10.46 13.56 22.22
CA PRO A 42 -10.17 12.18 21.85
C PRO A 42 -11.43 11.32 22.04
N VAL A 43 -12.07 10.92 20.95
CA VAL A 43 -13.23 10.04 21.01
C VAL A 43 -12.76 8.60 21.24
N PRO A 44 -13.30 7.85 22.22
CA PRO A 44 -12.79 6.54 22.61
C PRO A 44 -12.82 5.48 21.50
N PHE A 45 -13.58 5.71 20.43
CA PHE A 45 -13.68 4.84 19.26
C PHE A 45 -12.85 5.31 18.05
N ARG A 46 -12.33 6.55 18.03
CA ARG A 46 -11.24 6.90 17.12
C ARG A 46 -9.96 6.78 17.92
N GLY A 47 -9.36 5.60 17.89
CA GLY A 47 -7.98 5.47 18.28
C GLY A 47 -7.15 6.52 17.54
N ASP A 48 -6.13 7.06 18.22
CA ASP A 48 -5.09 7.88 17.61
C ASP A 48 -4.75 7.30 16.23
N PRO A 49 -4.60 8.10 15.15
CA PRO A 49 -4.11 7.57 13.89
C PRO A 49 -2.79 6.87 14.21
N GLY A 50 -2.85 5.53 14.30
CA GLY A 50 -1.70 4.73 14.65
C GLY A 50 -0.57 5.09 13.70
N PRO A 51 0.69 4.96 14.13
CA PRO A 51 1.82 5.32 13.29
C PRO A 51 1.61 4.71 11.91
N VAL A 52 1.54 5.57 10.89
CA VAL A 52 1.39 5.16 9.49
C VAL A 52 2.50 4.16 9.23
N ALA A 53 2.14 2.88 9.24
CA ALA A 53 3.12 1.82 9.09
C ALA A 53 3.74 2.04 7.71
N ARG A 54 5.00 2.47 7.69
CA ARG A 54 5.79 2.61 6.47
C ARG A 54 5.61 1.30 5.71
N ARG A 55 4.87 1.36 4.59
CA ARG A 55 4.41 0.22 3.78
C ARG A 55 5.54 -0.81 3.76
N ARG A 56 5.47 -1.84 4.61
CA ARG A 56 6.59 -2.78 4.78
C ARG A 56 6.83 -3.41 3.42
N SER A 57 8.05 -3.15 2.93
CA SER A 57 8.64 -3.56 1.66
C SER A 57 7.82 -4.54 0.83
N SER A 58 7.34 -4.08 -0.33
CA SER A 58 6.70 -4.92 -1.37
C SER A 58 7.66 -5.93 -2.01
N TRP A 59 8.94 -5.94 -1.62
CA TRP A 59 9.95 -6.81 -2.24
C TRP A 59 10.07 -8.18 -1.58
N LEU A 60 9.38 -8.41 -0.46
CA LEU A 60 9.44 -9.69 0.24
C LEU A 60 8.94 -10.85 -0.64
N SER A 61 7.85 -10.62 -1.38
CA SER A 61 7.32 -11.59 -2.36
C SER A 61 8.31 -11.84 -3.49
N THR A 62 8.94 -10.79 -4.03
CA THR A 62 9.95 -10.91 -5.09
C THR A 62 11.17 -11.69 -4.62
N ALA A 63 11.67 -11.41 -3.42
CA ALA A 63 12.81 -12.11 -2.84
C ALA A 63 12.51 -13.60 -2.60
N LEU A 64 11.30 -13.92 -2.12
CA LEU A 64 10.86 -15.31 -1.90
C LEU A 64 10.80 -16.10 -3.21
N VAL A 65 10.21 -15.50 -4.26
CA VAL A 65 10.11 -16.14 -5.59
C VAL A 65 11.50 -16.41 -6.16
N LEU A 66 12.39 -15.41 -6.15
CA LEU A 66 13.76 -15.57 -6.65
C LEU A 66 14.54 -16.61 -5.86
N GLY A 67 14.39 -16.64 -4.53
CA GLY A 67 14.99 -17.67 -3.68
C GLY A 67 14.54 -19.08 -4.03
N CYS A 68 13.24 -19.26 -4.26
CA CYS A 68 12.66 -20.55 -4.68
C CYS A 68 13.20 -21.00 -6.06
N VAL A 69 13.26 -20.09 -7.03
CA VAL A 69 13.77 -20.38 -8.38
C VAL A 69 15.24 -20.79 -8.33
N VAL A 70 16.08 -20.02 -7.62
CA VAL A 70 17.50 -20.35 -7.44
C VAL A 70 17.67 -21.71 -6.73
N GLY A 71 16.87 -21.96 -5.69
CA GLY A 71 16.87 -23.25 -4.99
C GLY A 71 16.56 -24.43 -5.89
N LEU A 72 15.54 -24.31 -6.76
CA LEU A 72 15.18 -25.35 -7.72
C LEU A 72 16.28 -25.60 -8.76
N ILE A 73 16.90 -24.53 -9.28
CA ILE A 73 18.01 -24.64 -10.24
C ILE A 73 19.19 -25.40 -9.61
N VAL A 74 19.58 -25.02 -8.38
CA VAL A 74 20.67 -25.67 -7.66
C VAL A 74 20.33 -27.13 -7.34
N LEU A 75 19.11 -27.41 -6.86
CA LEU A 75 18.66 -28.76 -6.55
C LEU A 75 18.69 -29.67 -7.80
N LEU A 76 18.11 -29.21 -8.91
CA LEU A 76 18.09 -29.95 -10.17
C LEU A 76 19.50 -30.17 -10.71
N GLY A 77 20.36 -29.15 -10.65
CA GLY A 77 21.76 -29.26 -11.02
C GLY A 77 22.51 -30.28 -10.16
N TRP A 78 22.28 -30.28 -8.85
CA TRP A 78 22.90 -31.20 -7.90
C TRP A 78 22.44 -32.65 -8.12
N VAL A 79 21.14 -32.88 -8.32
CA VAL A 79 20.60 -34.21 -8.65
C VAL A 79 21.20 -34.74 -9.95
N ARG A 80 21.31 -33.88 -10.99
CA ARG A 80 21.93 -34.26 -12.27
C ARG A 80 23.42 -34.56 -12.14
N PHE A 81 24.13 -33.82 -11.30
CA PHE A 81 25.54 -34.09 -11.00
C PHE A 81 25.75 -35.42 -10.26
N ARG A 82 24.78 -35.80 -9.42
CA ARG A 82 24.85 -37.04 -8.62
C ARG A 82 24.35 -38.29 -9.36
N ALA A 83 23.73 -38.13 -10.53
CA ALA A 83 23.31 -39.25 -11.35
C ALA A 83 24.55 -39.94 -11.95
N PRO A 84 24.84 -41.21 -11.62
CA PRO A 84 25.83 -41.97 -12.35
C PRO A 84 25.30 -42.19 -13.77
N TYR A 85 26.15 -41.92 -14.76
CA TYR A 85 25.87 -42.10 -16.19
C TYR A 85 25.39 -43.52 -16.52
#